data_AF-A0A2D6F3Z6-F1
#
_entry.id   AF-A0A2D6F3Z6-F1
#
_cell.length_a   1.000
_cell.length_b   1.000
_cell.length_c   1.000
_cell.angle_alpha   90.00
_cell.angle_beta   90.00
_cell.angle_gamma   90.00
#
_symmetry.space_group_name_H-M   'P 1'
#
loop_
_entity.id
_entity.type
_entity.pdbx_description
1 polymer ?
#
loop_
_entity_poly.entity_id
_entity_poly.type
_entity_poly.pdbx_seq_one_letter_code
_entity_poly.pdbx_strand_id
1 'polypeptide(L)'
;MPFFNYLNTNHAEGPRKWYIKACPGDAIKVYLPAKALLRERGIRVSGEHTTYNGDNVITDVKTYFEASTDITPFFMHLTLMADIKYRVEQSEHGYEVFEAGTHIGYIYSPIQSKWSGSLDFGVEDKSVDTGLTQDDDHWWNIRANPLDYFTKEVRQSIVAAYQHEYQRLVDDGNYPFADLEDSRADFNDHGKIWGIWFKDEFPNAFSSDAGHSGTAWSIINVVKTEDLTKETYWQTLEKFPDLSGLFVEQARKEAVGKSLYGGGPIGESRFFILFGDDTTGVARIDKSRDWEGSRTIYLKYEVIRHSESASDDMLKIEGFLGRGDAEGSFSDKAVQFRRSPCGEAASEGDRGSC
;
A
#
# COMPACT_ATOMS: atom_id res chain seq x y z
N MET A 1 9.88 3.75 -13.04
CA MET A 1 9.54 5.02 -12.37
C MET A 1 8.86 4.70 -11.05
N PRO A 2 9.26 5.31 -9.93
CA PRO A 2 8.58 5.13 -8.65
C PRO A 2 7.16 5.71 -8.74
N PHE A 3 6.19 4.97 -8.22
CA PHE A 3 4.78 5.35 -8.16
C PHE A 3 4.24 5.06 -6.77
N PHE A 4 3.52 6.03 -6.21
CA PHE A 4 2.72 5.90 -5.00
C PHE A 4 1.23 5.91 -5.36
N ASN A 5 0.48 4.95 -4.83
CA ASN A 5 -0.92 4.76 -5.18
C ASN A 5 -1.76 4.65 -3.91
N TYR A 6 -2.84 5.44 -3.83
CA TYR A 6 -3.87 5.35 -2.79
C TYR A 6 -4.97 4.31 -3.10
N LEU A 7 -4.85 3.62 -4.24
CA LEU A 7 -5.86 2.70 -4.78
C LEU A 7 -5.52 1.23 -4.55
N ASN A 8 -4.52 0.92 -3.73
CA ASN A 8 -4.00 -0.42 -3.55
C ASN A 8 -4.16 -0.93 -2.12
N THR A 9 -5.40 -1.31 -1.79
CA THR A 9 -5.82 -1.82 -0.48
C THR A 9 -5.03 -3.05 0.00
N ASN A 10 -4.40 -3.83 -0.88
CA ASN A 10 -3.67 -5.04 -0.48
C ASN A 10 -2.27 -4.75 0.09
N HIS A 11 -1.92 -3.47 0.20
CA HIS A 11 -0.80 -3.01 0.98
C HIS A 11 -1.38 -2.01 1.95
N ALA A 12 -1.05 -2.10 3.23
CA ALA A 12 -1.36 -0.98 4.09
C ALA A 12 -0.52 0.20 3.63
N GLU A 13 -1.21 1.13 3.00
CA GLU A 13 -0.63 2.33 2.43
C GLU A 13 -0.11 3.18 3.58
N GLY A 14 1.21 3.31 3.63
CA GLY A 14 1.84 4.56 4.01
C GLY A 14 2.52 5.10 2.74
N PRO A 15 2.82 6.40 2.63
CA PRO A 15 3.47 7.01 1.45
C PRO A 15 4.95 6.58 1.28
N ARG A 16 5.29 5.34 1.63
CA ARG A 16 6.62 5.00 2.15
C ARG A 16 7.19 3.72 1.54
N LYS A 17 6.65 3.32 0.39
CA LYS A 17 7.17 2.29 -0.50
C LYS A 17 6.91 2.66 -1.95
N TRP A 18 7.95 2.66 -2.76
CA TRP A 18 7.88 2.92 -4.19
C TRP A 18 7.55 1.65 -4.95
N TYR A 19 6.55 1.71 -5.83
CA TYR A 19 6.34 0.71 -6.86
C TYR A 19 7.05 1.14 -8.12
N ILE A 20 8.08 0.39 -8.51
CA ILE A 20 8.88 0.67 -9.69
C ILE A 20 8.55 -0.36 -10.75
N LYS A 21 7.79 0.05 -11.77
CA LYS A 21 7.43 -0.83 -12.89
C LYS A 21 8.47 -0.79 -14.02
N ALA A 22 8.67 -1.95 -14.65
CA ALA A 22 9.45 -2.15 -15.85
C ALA A 22 8.53 -2.60 -17.00
N CYS A 23 8.79 -2.16 -18.24
CA CYS A 23 8.05 -2.69 -19.38
C CYS A 23 8.46 -4.15 -19.67
N PRO A 24 7.57 -4.99 -20.23
CA PRO A 24 7.94 -6.33 -20.68
C PRO A 24 9.14 -6.31 -21.62
N GLY A 25 10.17 -7.10 -21.29
CA GLY A 25 11.41 -7.20 -22.06
C GLY A 25 12.54 -6.27 -21.60
N ASP A 26 12.27 -5.28 -20.74
CA ASP A 26 13.30 -4.40 -20.21
C ASP A 26 14.07 -5.09 -19.09
N ALA A 27 15.35 -5.36 -19.32
CA ALA A 27 16.27 -5.83 -18.28
C ALA A 27 16.74 -4.65 -17.41
N ILE A 28 15.86 -4.17 -16.52
CA ILE A 28 16.18 -3.05 -15.62
C ILE A 28 17.01 -3.58 -14.45
N LYS A 29 18.28 -3.18 -14.41
CA LYS A 29 19.21 -3.48 -13.32
C LYS A 29 18.85 -2.69 -12.07
N VAL A 30 19.02 -3.35 -10.92
CA VAL A 30 18.81 -2.80 -9.59
C VAL A 30 20.16 -2.73 -8.89
N TYR A 31 20.48 -1.53 -8.38
CA TYR A 31 21.73 -1.25 -7.71
C TYR A 31 21.46 -0.86 -6.26
N LEU A 32 22.33 -1.31 -5.36
CA LEU A 32 22.26 -0.94 -3.95
C LEU A 32 22.59 0.56 -3.78
N PRO A 33 21.73 1.37 -3.13
CA PRO A 33 21.90 2.82 -3.09
C PRO A 33 22.97 3.28 -2.10
N ALA A 34 23.33 2.46 -1.12
CA ALA A 34 24.29 2.78 -0.07
C ALA A 34 25.12 1.54 0.27
N LYS A 35 26.28 1.74 0.93
CA LYS A 35 26.99 0.62 1.54
C LYS A 35 26.11 0.03 2.64
N ALA A 36 25.88 -1.27 2.62
CA ALA A 36 25.00 -1.92 3.58
C ALA A 36 25.38 -3.39 3.82
N LEU A 37 25.00 -3.87 5.00
CA LEU A 37 25.19 -5.25 5.44
C LEU A 37 23.92 -6.06 5.12
N LEU A 38 24.07 -7.22 4.48
CA LEU A 38 22.98 -8.17 4.27
C LEU A 38 23.22 -9.43 5.10
N ARG A 39 22.25 -9.81 5.93
CA ARG A 39 22.25 -11.06 6.69
C ARG A 39 21.45 -12.13 5.96
N GLU A 40 21.74 -13.39 6.27
CA GLU A 40 20.96 -14.52 5.73
C GLU A 40 19.46 -14.38 6.05
N ARG A 41 19.11 -14.05 7.31
CA ARG A 41 17.72 -13.78 7.74
C ARG A 41 17.04 -12.61 7.00
N GLY A 42 17.85 -11.75 6.38
CA GLY A 42 17.38 -10.61 5.59
C GLY A 42 17.01 -11.00 4.16
N ILE A 43 17.12 -12.27 3.78
CA ILE A 43 16.77 -12.79 2.45
C ILE A 43 15.59 -13.74 2.59
N ARG A 44 14.46 -13.42 1.96
CA ARG A 44 13.28 -14.31 1.89
C ARG A 44 12.97 -14.62 0.44
N VAL A 45 13.03 -15.90 0.08
CA VAL A 45 12.83 -16.38 -1.30
C VAL A 45 11.42 -16.95 -1.43
N SER A 46 10.64 -16.45 -2.39
CA SER A 46 9.33 -16.99 -2.74
C SER A 46 9.29 -17.53 -4.17
N GLY A 47 10.23 -17.14 -5.03
CA GLY A 47 10.33 -17.63 -6.40
C GLY A 47 11.37 -18.75 -6.58
N GLU A 48 11.89 -18.83 -7.79
CA GLU A 48 12.70 -19.95 -8.28
C GLU A 48 14.07 -19.49 -8.78
N HIS A 49 15.03 -20.41 -8.82
CA HIS A 49 16.30 -20.19 -9.48
C HIS A 49 16.13 -20.29 -11.00
N THR A 50 16.66 -19.31 -11.72
CA THR A 50 16.60 -19.27 -13.19
C THR A 50 17.74 -18.46 -13.78
N THR A 51 17.72 -18.29 -15.09
CA THR A 51 18.61 -17.38 -15.83
C THR A 51 17.80 -16.21 -16.36
N TYR A 52 18.25 -14.99 -16.07
CA TYR A 52 17.64 -13.76 -16.61
C TYR A 52 18.73 -12.83 -17.12
N ASN A 53 18.57 -12.36 -18.36
CA ASN A 53 19.56 -11.51 -19.03
C ASN A 53 20.99 -12.11 -19.05
N GLY A 54 21.10 -13.44 -19.09
CA GLY A 54 22.38 -14.17 -19.07
C GLY A 54 22.96 -14.42 -17.67
N ASP A 55 22.38 -13.85 -16.62
CA ASP A 55 22.83 -14.03 -15.24
C ASP A 55 22.01 -15.11 -14.51
N ASN A 56 22.65 -15.83 -13.59
CA ASN A 56 21.96 -16.71 -12.66
C ASN A 56 21.31 -15.88 -11.56
N VAL A 57 20.00 -16.05 -11.41
CA VAL A 57 19.18 -15.22 -10.53
C VAL A 57 18.17 -16.08 -9.77
N ILE A 58 17.60 -15.48 -8.73
CA ILE A 58 16.52 -16.03 -7.92
C ILE A 58 15.36 -15.05 -8.02
N THR A 59 14.20 -15.51 -8.50
CA THR A 59 13.03 -14.64 -8.68
C THR A 59 12.27 -14.43 -7.37
N ASP A 60 11.49 -13.34 -7.32
CA ASP A 60 10.61 -12.98 -6.22
C ASP A 60 11.25 -13.11 -4.82
N VAL A 61 12.31 -12.30 -4.62
CA VAL A 61 13.07 -12.25 -3.38
C VAL A 61 12.76 -10.94 -2.65
N LYS A 62 12.60 -11.05 -1.32
CA LYS A 62 12.63 -9.91 -0.40
C LYS A 62 14.01 -9.81 0.22
N THR A 63 14.60 -8.63 0.20
CA THR A 63 15.91 -8.36 0.81
C THR A 63 15.85 -7.14 1.72
N TYR A 64 16.51 -7.24 2.88
CA TYR A 64 16.59 -6.19 3.89
C TYR A 64 18.06 -5.91 4.19
N PHE A 65 18.57 -4.78 3.70
CA PHE A 65 19.97 -4.39 3.83
C PHE A 65 20.13 -3.40 5.00
N GLU A 66 20.94 -3.74 6.00
CA GLU A 66 21.25 -2.90 7.17
C GLU A 66 22.27 -1.83 6.76
N ALA A 67 21.83 -0.60 6.43
CA ALA A 67 22.73 0.52 6.09
C ALA A 67 23.30 1.21 7.33
N SER A 68 22.56 1.15 8.45
CA SER A 68 23.01 1.54 9.79
C SER A 68 22.26 0.72 10.84
N THR A 69 22.43 1.06 12.13
CA THR A 69 21.63 0.47 13.23
C THR A 69 20.14 0.72 13.10
N ASP A 70 19.78 1.83 12.45
CA ASP A 70 18.41 2.36 12.45
C ASP A 70 17.79 2.39 11.05
N ILE A 71 18.62 2.37 10.00
CA ILE A 71 18.18 2.48 8.60
C ILE A 71 18.36 1.16 7.86
N THR A 72 17.27 0.64 7.31
CA THR A 72 17.23 -0.56 6.47
C THR A 72 16.53 -0.28 5.14
N PRO A 73 17.25 -0.02 4.03
CA PRO A 73 16.68 -0.14 2.70
C PRO A 73 16.26 -1.58 2.40
N PHE A 74 15.06 -1.74 1.87
CA PHE A 74 14.52 -3.04 1.48
C PHE A 74 14.01 -3.06 0.05
N PHE A 75 14.06 -4.26 -0.54
CA PHE A 75 13.56 -4.55 -1.88
C PHE A 75 12.63 -5.76 -1.81
N MET A 76 11.43 -5.67 -2.35
CA MET A 76 10.53 -6.81 -2.53
C MET A 76 10.27 -7.04 -4.02
N HIS A 77 9.93 -8.28 -4.38
CA HIS A 77 9.80 -8.71 -5.77
C HIS A 77 11.10 -8.53 -6.58
N LEU A 78 12.25 -8.49 -5.91
CA LEU A 78 13.57 -8.41 -6.55
C LEU A 78 13.90 -9.75 -7.20
N THR A 79 14.39 -9.70 -8.44
CA THR A 79 15.12 -10.85 -9.00
C THR A 79 16.57 -10.73 -8.62
N LEU A 80 16.93 -11.39 -7.51
CA LEU A 80 18.23 -11.27 -6.87
C LEU A 80 19.29 -12.02 -7.68
N MET A 81 20.47 -11.43 -7.86
CA MET A 81 21.65 -12.15 -8.36
C MET A 81 21.98 -13.31 -7.43
N ALA A 82 22.09 -14.53 -7.96
CA ALA A 82 22.35 -15.72 -7.14
C ALA A 82 23.67 -15.62 -6.35
N ASP A 83 24.67 -14.92 -6.91
CA ASP A 83 25.95 -14.63 -6.25
C ASP A 83 25.79 -13.83 -4.94
N ILE A 84 24.84 -12.90 -4.88
CA ILE A 84 24.60 -12.10 -3.67
C ILE A 84 24.16 -13.00 -2.52
N LYS A 85 23.21 -13.91 -2.77
CA LYS A 85 22.76 -14.88 -1.77
C LYS A 85 23.90 -15.83 -1.38
N TYR A 86 24.62 -16.35 -2.38
CA TYR A 86 25.73 -17.28 -2.16
C TYR A 86 26.81 -16.67 -1.26
N ARG A 87 27.23 -15.42 -1.50
CA ARG A 87 28.23 -14.74 -0.66
C ARG A 87 27.79 -14.60 0.79
N VAL A 88 26.50 -14.31 1.03
CA VAL A 88 25.94 -14.23 2.39
C VAL A 88 25.95 -15.61 3.06
N GLU A 89 25.54 -16.67 2.36
CA GLU A 89 25.52 -18.04 2.88
C GLU A 89 26.91 -18.61 3.16
N GLN A 90 27.91 -18.23 2.37
CA GLN A 90 29.29 -18.67 2.56
C GLN A 90 30.08 -17.82 3.55
N SER A 91 29.51 -16.71 4.04
CA SER A 91 30.17 -15.85 5.03
C SER A 91 30.29 -16.57 6.37
N GLU A 92 31.50 -16.56 6.95
CA GLU A 92 31.76 -17.11 8.29
C GLU A 92 30.93 -16.44 9.40
N HIS A 93 30.47 -15.21 9.16
CA HIS A 93 29.70 -14.42 10.14
C HIS A 93 28.19 -14.44 9.87
N GLY A 94 27.71 -15.13 8.83
CA GLY A 94 26.30 -15.16 8.44
C GLY A 94 25.78 -13.83 7.85
N TYR A 95 26.70 -12.96 7.42
CA TYR A 95 26.39 -11.70 6.75
C TYR A 95 27.50 -11.27 5.80
N GLU A 96 27.16 -10.45 4.80
CA GLU A 96 28.12 -9.85 3.89
C GLU A 96 27.88 -8.34 3.77
N VAL A 97 28.95 -7.56 3.59
CA VAL A 97 28.86 -6.12 3.36
C VAL A 97 29.05 -5.81 1.88
N PHE A 98 28.08 -5.12 1.29
CA PHE A 98 28.09 -4.71 -0.10
C PHE A 98 28.29 -3.20 -0.20
N GLU A 99 29.10 -2.76 -1.17
CA GLU A 99 29.35 -1.34 -1.42
C GLU A 99 28.18 -0.69 -2.17
N ALA A 100 28.02 0.62 -2.03
CA ALA A 100 27.08 1.40 -2.82
C ALA A 100 27.35 1.20 -4.33
N GLY A 101 26.29 1.09 -5.13
CA GLY A 101 26.40 0.81 -6.56
C GLY A 101 26.64 -0.66 -6.90
N THR A 102 26.62 -1.58 -5.93
CA THR A 102 26.62 -3.02 -6.23
C THR A 102 25.37 -3.38 -7.02
N HIS A 103 25.55 -4.06 -8.15
CA HIS A 103 24.44 -4.64 -8.92
C HIS A 103 23.87 -5.84 -8.16
N ILE A 104 22.67 -5.70 -7.60
CA ILE A 104 22.05 -6.71 -6.74
C ILE A 104 21.03 -7.58 -7.48
N GLY A 105 20.54 -7.15 -8.64
CA GLY A 105 19.52 -7.90 -9.36
C GLY A 105 18.78 -7.09 -10.40
N TYR A 106 17.57 -7.54 -10.71
CA TYR A 106 16.73 -7.00 -11.77
C TYR A 106 15.28 -6.80 -11.31
N ILE A 107 14.57 -5.91 -12.00
CA ILE A 107 13.11 -5.95 -12.02
C ILE A 107 12.69 -7.04 -13.02
N TYR A 108 11.95 -8.06 -12.56
CA TYR A 108 11.64 -9.23 -13.39
C TYR A 108 10.56 -8.94 -14.43
N SER A 109 10.94 -8.76 -15.69
CA SER A 109 9.98 -8.43 -16.75
C SER A 109 10.32 -9.18 -18.05
N PRO A 110 10.12 -10.52 -18.12
CA PRO A 110 10.46 -11.27 -19.33
C PRO A 110 9.52 -10.91 -20.49
N ILE A 111 10.02 -10.94 -21.73
CA ILE A 111 9.28 -10.55 -22.96
C ILE A 111 7.94 -11.28 -23.09
N GLN A 112 7.87 -12.53 -22.65
CA GLN A 112 6.67 -13.38 -22.74
C GLN A 112 5.67 -13.10 -21.62
N SER A 113 6.01 -12.29 -20.62
CA SER A 113 5.10 -11.91 -19.55
C SER A 113 4.02 -10.99 -20.09
N LYS A 114 2.76 -11.34 -19.82
CA LYS A 114 1.63 -10.43 -20.02
C LYS A 114 1.57 -9.30 -18.99
N TRP A 115 2.45 -9.35 -17.98
CA TRP A 115 2.50 -8.40 -16.87
C TRP A 115 3.85 -7.68 -16.86
N SER A 116 3.81 -6.35 -16.70
CA SER A 116 5.00 -5.55 -16.37
C SER A 116 5.55 -5.99 -15.02
N GLY A 117 6.84 -6.32 -14.94
CA GLY A 117 7.50 -6.56 -13.67
C GLY A 117 7.45 -5.33 -12.77
N SER A 118 7.25 -5.54 -11.46
CA SER A 118 7.36 -4.47 -10.46
C SER A 118 8.36 -4.85 -9.39
N LEU A 119 9.12 -3.85 -8.95
CA LEU A 119 9.94 -3.89 -7.76
C LEU A 119 9.30 -2.99 -6.72
N ASP A 120 9.22 -3.48 -5.48
CA ASP A 120 8.87 -2.63 -4.36
C ASP A 120 10.17 -2.20 -3.68
N PHE A 121 10.38 -0.88 -3.55
CA PHE A 121 11.54 -0.33 -2.85
C PHE A 121 11.07 0.52 -1.67
N GLY A 122 11.68 0.35 -0.50
CA GLY A 122 11.36 1.15 0.66
C GLY A 122 12.52 1.31 1.62
N VAL A 123 12.31 2.13 2.65
CA VAL A 123 13.25 2.35 3.75
C VAL A 123 12.50 2.13 5.06
N GLU A 124 13.07 1.33 5.95
CA GLU A 124 12.72 1.29 7.36
C GLU A 124 13.69 2.18 8.13
N ASP A 125 13.16 3.06 8.99
CA ASP A 125 13.87 3.96 9.87
C ASP A 125 13.26 3.88 11.28
N LYS A 126 14.01 3.34 12.24
CA LYS A 126 13.54 3.17 13.62
C LYS A 126 13.27 4.48 14.37
N SER A 127 13.71 5.62 13.84
CA SER A 127 13.39 6.93 14.41
C SER A 127 12.02 7.46 13.96
N VAL A 128 11.38 6.76 13.03
CA VAL A 128 10.09 7.11 12.45
C VAL A 128 9.01 6.22 13.04
N ASP A 129 7.86 6.82 13.35
CA ASP A 129 6.66 6.10 13.77
C ASP A 129 5.44 6.67 13.01
N THR A 130 4.72 5.79 12.30
CA THR A 130 3.47 6.15 11.61
C THR A 130 2.23 5.95 12.46
N GLY A 131 2.32 5.34 13.64
CA GLY A 131 1.17 5.06 14.50
C GLY A 131 0.14 4.09 13.90
N LEU A 132 0.51 3.30 12.88
CA LEU A 132 -0.37 2.32 12.23
C LEU A 132 -0.66 1.11 13.13
N THR A 133 0.23 0.82 14.07
CA THR A 133 0.08 -0.26 15.05
C THR A 133 0.46 0.24 16.45
N GLN A 134 0.08 -0.52 17.48
CA GLN A 134 0.46 -0.24 18.88
C GLN A 134 1.93 -0.59 19.20
N ASP A 135 2.63 -1.28 18.29
CA ASP A 135 4.04 -1.63 18.45
C ASP A 135 4.90 -0.66 17.66
N ASP A 136 5.51 0.32 18.33
CA ASP A 136 6.30 1.40 17.70
C ASP A 136 7.43 0.86 16.81
N ASP A 137 8.01 -0.30 17.14
CA ASP A 137 9.09 -0.95 16.38
C ASP A 137 8.56 -1.82 15.22
N HIS A 138 7.24 -1.92 15.04
CA HIS A 138 6.65 -2.73 14.00
C HIS A 138 7.02 -2.17 12.62
N TRP A 139 7.29 -3.05 11.66
CA TRP A 139 7.76 -2.65 10.32
C TRP A 139 6.79 -1.72 9.58
N TRP A 140 5.54 -1.62 10.02
CA TRP A 140 4.54 -0.72 9.43
C TRP A 140 4.73 0.71 9.93
N ASN A 141 5.09 0.84 11.21
CA ASN A 141 5.34 2.09 11.91
C ASN A 141 6.64 2.75 11.48
N ILE A 142 7.67 1.94 11.22
CA ILE A 142 9.02 2.46 10.91
C ILE A 142 9.28 2.67 9.41
N ARG A 143 8.31 2.47 8.52
CA ARG A 143 8.54 2.79 7.10
C ARG A 143 8.70 4.30 6.94
N ALA A 144 9.51 4.72 5.97
CA ALA A 144 9.74 6.13 5.63
C ALA A 144 9.79 6.35 4.11
N ASN A 145 9.58 7.59 3.65
CA ASN A 145 9.61 7.90 2.22
C ASN A 145 11.05 7.73 1.70
N PRO A 146 11.31 6.82 0.74
CA PRO A 146 12.66 6.62 0.24
C PRO A 146 13.31 7.89 -0.32
N LEU A 147 12.53 8.86 -0.79
CA LEU A 147 13.06 10.12 -1.30
C LEU A 147 13.92 10.84 -0.27
N ASP A 148 13.56 10.76 1.02
CA ASP A 148 14.20 11.53 2.08
C ASP A 148 15.61 11.04 2.44
N TYR A 149 15.97 9.82 2.03
CA TYR A 149 17.27 9.20 2.32
C TYR A 149 18.30 9.38 1.21
N PHE A 150 17.89 9.91 0.06
CA PHE A 150 18.81 10.24 -1.02
C PHE A 150 19.47 11.60 -0.80
N THR A 151 20.70 11.77 -1.30
CA THR A 151 21.34 13.09 -1.30
C THR A 151 20.53 14.08 -2.13
N LYS A 152 20.71 15.38 -1.88
CA LYS A 152 19.98 16.44 -2.59
C LYS A 152 20.08 16.29 -4.11
N GLU A 153 21.27 15.96 -4.61
CA GLU A 153 21.55 15.79 -6.04
C GLU A 153 20.76 14.60 -6.62
N VAL A 154 20.72 13.48 -5.89
CA VAL A 154 19.97 12.29 -6.31
C VAL A 154 18.47 12.53 -6.24
N ARG A 155 17.97 13.18 -5.18
CA ARG A 155 16.57 13.60 -5.06
C ARG A 155 16.13 14.43 -6.27
N GLN A 156 16.91 15.46 -6.60
CA GLN A 156 16.65 16.33 -7.75
C GLN A 156 16.65 15.55 -9.06
N SER A 157 17.58 14.60 -9.23
CA SER A 157 17.62 13.74 -10.42
C SER A 157 16.39 12.83 -10.52
N ILE A 158 15.91 12.27 -9.40
CA ILE A 158 14.72 11.40 -9.38
C ILE A 158 13.47 12.20 -9.73
N VAL A 159 13.27 13.36 -9.09
CA VAL A 159 12.12 14.25 -9.37
C VAL A 159 12.15 14.71 -10.83
N ALA A 160 13.31 15.14 -11.33
CA ALA A 160 13.46 15.55 -12.73
C ALA A 160 13.15 14.42 -13.72
N ALA A 161 13.58 13.18 -13.42
CA ALA A 161 13.28 12.03 -14.27
C ALA A 161 11.79 11.66 -14.27
N TYR A 162 11.07 11.92 -13.17
CA TYR A 162 9.64 11.68 -13.04
C TYR A 162 8.77 12.80 -13.66
N GLN A 163 9.33 14.01 -13.81
CA GLN A 163 8.61 15.21 -14.24
C GLN A 163 7.82 15.03 -15.55
N HIS A 164 8.37 14.29 -16.52
CA HIS A 164 7.67 14.05 -17.79
C HIS A 164 6.36 13.29 -17.59
N GLU A 165 6.38 12.20 -16.81
CA GLU A 165 5.16 11.46 -16.51
C GLU A 165 4.20 12.24 -15.64
N TYR A 166 4.71 12.97 -14.65
CA TYR A 166 3.88 13.85 -13.84
C TYR A 166 3.14 14.88 -14.72
N GLN A 167 3.84 15.54 -15.64
CA GLN A 167 3.22 16.50 -16.56
C GLN A 167 2.19 15.84 -17.46
N ARG A 168 2.47 14.64 -17.99
CA ARG A 168 1.49 13.90 -18.78
C ARG A 168 0.20 13.64 -17.98
N LEU A 169 0.31 13.31 -16.70
CA LEU A 169 -0.84 13.08 -15.82
C LEU A 169 -1.62 14.37 -15.54
N VAL A 170 -0.92 15.50 -15.36
CA VAL A 170 -1.53 16.82 -15.27
C VAL A 170 -2.31 17.13 -16.55
N ASP A 171 -1.69 16.97 -17.71
CA ASP A 171 -2.33 17.25 -19.01
C ASP A 171 -3.54 16.33 -19.26
N ASP A 172 -3.43 15.05 -18.90
CA ASP A 172 -4.48 14.05 -19.06
C ASP A 172 -5.60 14.21 -18.02
N GLY A 173 -5.37 14.93 -16.91
CA GLY A 173 -6.32 15.05 -15.78
C GLY A 173 -6.71 13.70 -15.16
N ASN A 174 -5.75 12.77 -15.10
CA ASN A 174 -6.01 11.34 -14.91
C ASN A 174 -5.78 10.86 -13.47
N TYR A 175 -5.90 9.54 -13.24
CA TYR A 175 -5.82 8.87 -11.93
C TYR A 175 -4.72 9.43 -11.01
N PRO A 176 -5.00 9.50 -9.69
CA PRO A 176 -4.12 10.15 -8.74
C PRO A 176 -2.79 9.38 -8.67
N PHE A 177 -1.72 10.06 -9.07
CA PHE A 177 -0.39 9.72 -8.58
C PHE A 177 -0.21 10.54 -7.30
N ALA A 178 0.11 9.83 -6.21
CA ALA A 178 0.59 10.51 -5.01
C ALA A 178 1.90 11.22 -5.34
N ASP A 179 2.08 12.36 -4.69
CA ASP A 179 3.30 13.15 -4.80
C ASP A 179 4.50 12.34 -4.30
N LEU A 180 5.59 12.30 -5.09
CA LEU A 180 6.83 11.64 -4.65
C LEU A 180 7.41 12.30 -3.40
N GLU A 181 7.11 13.58 -3.20
CA GLU A 181 7.54 14.40 -2.07
C GLU A 181 6.58 14.32 -0.87
N ASP A 182 5.45 13.58 -0.98
CA ASP A 182 4.59 13.32 0.17
C ASP A 182 5.28 12.40 1.17
N SER A 183 5.76 12.98 2.27
CA SER A 183 6.43 12.26 3.36
C SER A 183 5.56 12.11 4.61
N ARG A 184 4.23 12.31 4.51
CA ARG A 184 3.30 12.13 5.64
C ARG A 184 3.53 10.79 6.34
N ALA A 185 3.44 10.78 7.67
CA ALA A 185 3.65 9.56 8.44
C ALA A 185 2.43 8.68 8.44
N ASP A 186 1.29 9.27 8.75
CA ASP A 186 0.02 8.58 8.85
C ASP A 186 -0.97 9.18 7.84
N PHE A 187 -1.78 8.32 7.24
CA PHE A 187 -2.93 8.71 6.43
C PHE A 187 -4.25 8.53 7.18
N ASN A 188 -4.22 7.93 8.37
CA ASN A 188 -5.38 7.82 9.22
C ASN A 188 -5.62 9.16 9.92
N ASP A 189 -6.77 9.75 9.63
CA ASP A 189 -7.23 10.89 10.40
C ASP A 189 -7.92 10.38 11.68
N HIS A 190 -7.41 10.81 12.83
CA HIS A 190 -7.97 10.46 14.13
C HIS A 190 -9.43 10.89 14.29
N GLY A 191 -10.28 9.94 14.69
CA GLY A 191 -11.71 10.13 14.92
C GLY A 191 -12.53 10.35 13.65
N LYS A 192 -11.95 10.12 12.47
CA LYS A 192 -12.57 10.36 11.16
C LYS A 192 -12.56 9.12 10.29
N ILE A 193 -13.35 9.09 9.23
CA ILE A 193 -13.45 7.96 8.29
C ILE A 193 -12.21 7.82 7.38
N TRP A 194 -11.36 8.85 7.28
CA TRP A 194 -10.25 8.88 6.32
C TRP A 194 -9.08 7.99 6.73
N GLY A 195 -8.55 7.21 5.79
CA GLY A 195 -7.41 6.31 5.96
C GLY A 195 -7.76 4.85 5.67
N ILE A 196 -7.06 3.93 6.32
CA ILE A 196 -7.17 2.48 6.07
C ILE A 196 -7.95 1.82 7.19
N TRP A 197 -8.78 0.87 6.79
CA TRP A 197 -9.65 0.12 7.69
C TRP A 197 -9.58 -1.38 7.38
N PHE A 198 -9.27 -2.14 8.41
CA PHE A 198 -9.16 -3.59 8.39
C PHE A 198 -10.42 -4.20 8.97
N LYS A 199 -10.98 -5.21 8.31
CA LYS A 199 -12.21 -5.84 8.79
C LYS A 199 -11.98 -6.48 10.16
N ASP A 200 -12.80 -6.11 11.13
CA ASP A 200 -12.56 -6.40 12.55
C ASP A 200 -12.61 -7.89 12.87
N GLU A 201 -13.54 -8.62 12.26
CA GLU A 201 -13.68 -10.06 12.45
C GLU A 201 -12.48 -10.88 11.94
N PHE A 202 -11.52 -10.25 11.26
CA PHE A 202 -10.25 -10.86 10.90
C PHE A 202 -9.15 -10.40 11.88
N PRO A 203 -8.57 -11.32 12.67
CA PRO A 203 -7.44 -10.99 13.55
C PRO A 203 -6.24 -10.50 12.74
N ASN A 204 -6.18 -10.85 11.46
CA ASN A 204 -5.13 -10.45 10.54
C ASN A 204 -5.64 -10.45 9.09
N ALA A 205 -5.90 -9.25 8.56
CA ALA A 205 -6.47 -9.07 7.22
C ALA A 205 -5.48 -9.39 6.07
N PHE A 206 -4.17 -9.49 6.36
CA PHE A 206 -3.13 -9.74 5.36
C PHE A 206 -2.60 -11.16 5.34
N SER A 207 -2.91 -11.96 6.36
CA SER A 207 -2.45 -13.34 6.46
C SER A 207 -2.82 -14.14 5.21
N SER A 208 -1.80 -14.56 4.46
CA SER A 208 -1.96 -15.57 3.42
C SER A 208 -2.40 -16.90 4.02
N ASP A 209 -1.88 -17.22 5.21
CA ASP A 209 -1.96 -18.53 5.84
C ASP A 209 -3.34 -18.76 6.46
N ALA A 210 -3.94 -17.71 7.03
CA ALA A 210 -5.34 -17.73 7.46
C ALA A 210 -6.34 -17.54 6.29
N GLY A 211 -5.83 -17.40 5.05
CA GLY A 211 -6.65 -17.27 3.85
C GLY A 211 -7.34 -15.92 3.65
N HIS A 212 -7.17 -14.97 4.58
CA HIS A 212 -7.83 -13.65 4.55
C HIS A 212 -7.18 -12.66 3.58
N SER A 213 -5.90 -12.86 3.22
CA SER A 213 -5.19 -11.99 2.29
C SER A 213 -5.97 -11.83 0.98
N GLY A 214 -6.43 -10.60 0.74
CA GLY A 214 -7.14 -10.22 -0.46
C GLY A 214 -8.64 -10.58 -0.55
N THR A 215 -9.26 -11.10 0.52
CA THR A 215 -10.71 -11.38 0.54
C THR A 215 -11.54 -10.10 0.40
N ALA A 216 -12.75 -10.24 -0.14
CA ALA A 216 -13.62 -9.11 -0.41
C ALA A 216 -13.90 -8.33 0.88
N TRP A 217 -13.66 -7.02 0.85
CA TRP A 217 -13.80 -6.10 1.98
C TRP A 217 -12.97 -6.46 3.21
N SER A 218 -11.88 -7.24 3.09
CA SER A 218 -10.96 -7.41 4.22
C SER A 218 -10.25 -6.12 4.59
N ILE A 219 -10.09 -5.24 3.60
CA ILE A 219 -9.45 -3.94 3.72
C ILE A 219 -10.23 -2.96 2.86
N ILE A 220 -10.47 -1.77 3.39
CA ILE A 220 -10.99 -0.63 2.64
C ILE A 220 -10.10 0.59 2.91
N ASN A 221 -9.89 1.40 1.87
CA ASN A 221 -9.22 2.70 1.99
C ASN A 221 -10.23 3.80 1.67
N VAL A 222 -10.29 4.82 2.52
CA VAL A 222 -11.12 6.01 2.31
C VAL A 222 -10.21 7.23 2.24
N VAL A 223 -10.07 7.82 1.07
CA VAL A 223 -9.07 8.85 0.79
C VAL A 223 -9.80 10.17 0.57
N LYS A 224 -9.55 11.19 1.39
CA LYS A 224 -10.20 12.50 1.25
C LYS A 224 -9.70 13.24 0.01
N THR A 225 -10.56 14.05 -0.59
CA THR A 225 -10.23 14.80 -1.81
C THR A 225 -9.00 15.69 -1.66
N GLU A 226 -8.71 16.21 -0.47
CA GLU A 226 -7.52 17.04 -0.22
C GLU A 226 -6.20 16.30 -0.41
N ASP A 227 -6.21 14.97 -0.26
CA ASP A 227 -5.04 14.13 -0.43
C ASP A 227 -4.85 13.68 -1.89
N LEU A 228 -5.84 13.96 -2.74
CA LEU A 228 -5.75 13.74 -4.16
C LEU A 228 -5.08 14.98 -4.78
N THR A 229 -3.87 14.83 -5.29
CA THR A 229 -3.09 15.88 -5.99
C THR A 229 -3.98 16.62 -6.99
N LYS A 230 -4.42 17.84 -6.66
CA LYS A 230 -5.46 18.56 -7.42
C LYS A 230 -5.01 18.82 -8.86
N GLU A 231 -3.71 19.00 -9.05
CA GLU A 231 -3.05 19.26 -10.32
C GLU A 231 -3.19 18.10 -11.30
N THR A 232 -3.20 16.85 -10.83
CA THR A 232 -3.38 15.68 -11.70
C THR A 232 -4.84 15.23 -11.73
N TYR A 233 -5.61 15.47 -10.67
CA TYR A 233 -6.97 14.95 -10.53
C TYR A 233 -8.08 15.91 -10.99
N TRP A 234 -7.72 17.05 -11.59
CA TRP A 234 -8.62 18.17 -11.87
C TRP A 234 -9.86 17.80 -12.67
N GLN A 235 -9.78 16.95 -13.71
CA GLN A 235 -10.96 16.60 -14.53
C GLN A 235 -12.05 15.93 -13.70
N THR A 236 -11.67 15.06 -12.75
CA THR A 236 -12.64 14.41 -11.89
C THR A 236 -13.26 15.41 -10.92
N LEU A 237 -12.46 16.31 -10.36
CA LEU A 237 -12.93 17.36 -9.45
C LEU A 237 -13.86 18.36 -10.15
N GLU A 238 -13.59 18.71 -11.42
CA GLU A 238 -14.48 19.55 -12.22
C GLU A 238 -15.80 18.86 -12.54
N LYS A 239 -15.75 17.56 -12.89
CA LYS A 239 -16.96 16.77 -13.19
C LYS A 239 -17.79 16.48 -11.94
N PHE A 240 -17.16 16.41 -10.77
CA PHE A 240 -17.78 16.06 -9.50
C PHE A 240 -17.35 17.04 -8.40
N PRO A 241 -17.87 18.27 -8.39
CA PRO A 241 -17.46 19.30 -7.43
C PRO A 241 -17.76 18.94 -5.97
N ASP A 242 -18.74 18.07 -5.73
CA ASP A 242 -19.13 17.61 -4.39
C ASP A 242 -18.38 16.33 -3.94
N LEU A 243 -17.34 15.90 -4.68
CA LEU A 243 -16.57 14.70 -4.34
C LEU A 243 -15.88 14.87 -2.98
N SER A 244 -16.21 14.01 -2.02
CA SER A 244 -15.57 14.02 -0.70
C SER A 244 -14.28 13.22 -0.68
N GLY A 245 -14.16 12.21 -1.55
CA GLY A 245 -12.96 11.39 -1.63
C GLY A 245 -13.10 10.17 -2.55
N LEU A 246 -12.25 9.17 -2.32
CA LEU A 246 -12.30 7.85 -2.93
C LEU A 246 -12.57 6.78 -1.88
N PHE A 247 -13.29 5.74 -2.28
CA PHE A 247 -13.54 4.54 -1.50
C PHE A 247 -13.04 3.34 -2.30
N VAL A 248 -12.02 2.67 -1.77
CA VAL A 248 -11.33 1.59 -2.46
C VAL A 248 -11.49 0.32 -1.65
N GLU A 249 -11.91 -0.75 -2.32
CA GLU A 249 -12.23 -2.02 -1.67
C GLU A 249 -11.28 -3.12 -2.13
N GLN A 250 -10.81 -3.92 -1.18
CA GLN A 250 -10.15 -5.17 -1.49
C GLN A 250 -11.13 -6.12 -2.21
N ALA A 251 -10.74 -6.62 -3.39
CA ALA A 251 -11.65 -7.36 -4.29
C ALA A 251 -11.01 -8.56 -5.00
N ARG A 252 -9.96 -9.18 -4.42
CA ARG A 252 -9.22 -10.27 -5.10
C ARG A 252 -9.85 -11.65 -4.93
N LYS A 253 -10.47 -11.92 -3.78
CA LYS A 253 -11.13 -13.19 -3.46
C LYS A 253 -12.56 -12.93 -2.98
N GLU A 254 -13.33 -14.00 -2.83
CA GLU A 254 -14.70 -13.94 -2.28
C GLU A 254 -14.73 -13.38 -0.86
N ALA A 255 -15.92 -12.97 -0.43
CA ALA A 255 -16.13 -12.48 0.93
C ALA A 255 -16.05 -13.62 1.93
N VAL A 256 -15.36 -13.38 3.03
CA VAL A 256 -15.37 -14.24 4.22
C VAL A 256 -16.11 -13.47 5.33
N GLY A 257 -16.97 -14.15 6.09
CA GLY A 257 -17.80 -13.50 7.11
C GLY A 257 -18.86 -12.55 6.53
N LYS A 258 -19.11 -11.40 7.18
CA LYS A 258 -20.19 -10.48 6.76
C LYS A 258 -19.82 -9.67 5.51
N SER A 259 -20.61 -9.77 4.44
CA SER A 259 -20.47 -8.89 3.27
C SER A 259 -20.95 -7.48 3.57
N LEU A 260 -20.30 -6.46 2.99
CA LEU A 260 -20.69 -5.06 3.19
C LEU A 260 -22.05 -4.72 2.53
N TYR A 261 -22.30 -5.32 1.37
CA TYR A 261 -23.56 -5.22 0.63
C TYR A 261 -23.70 -6.43 -0.31
N GLY A 262 -24.87 -6.59 -0.94
CA GLY A 262 -25.13 -7.68 -1.89
C GLY A 262 -24.30 -7.57 -3.18
N GLY A 263 -23.79 -8.72 -3.66
CA GLY A 263 -22.86 -8.81 -4.79
C GLY A 263 -21.40 -8.89 -4.34
N GLY A 264 -20.45 -8.57 -5.23
CA GLY A 264 -19.04 -8.38 -4.87
C GLY A 264 -18.70 -6.90 -4.64
N PRO A 265 -17.48 -6.58 -4.19
CA PRO A 265 -16.97 -5.21 -4.12
C PRO A 265 -17.07 -4.49 -5.48
N ILE A 266 -17.20 -3.17 -5.46
CA ILE A 266 -17.10 -2.32 -6.64
C ILE A 266 -15.63 -2.13 -7.05
N GLY A 267 -14.72 -2.13 -6.06
CA GLY A 267 -13.30 -1.85 -6.26
C GLY A 267 -13.03 -0.37 -6.01
N GLU A 268 -12.66 0.38 -7.04
CA GLU A 268 -12.39 1.83 -6.95
C GLU A 268 -13.67 2.64 -7.16
N SER A 269 -14.09 3.41 -6.15
CA SER A 269 -15.31 4.21 -6.19
C SER A 269 -15.06 5.67 -5.82
N ARG A 270 -15.82 6.57 -6.44
CA ARG A 270 -16.00 7.96 -6.00
C ARG A 270 -16.83 7.95 -4.71
N PHE A 271 -16.42 8.71 -3.71
CA PHE A 271 -17.08 8.77 -2.40
C PHE A 271 -17.67 10.16 -2.14
N PHE A 272 -18.96 10.21 -1.83
CA PHE A 272 -19.72 11.43 -1.58
C PHE A 272 -20.40 11.34 -0.22
N ILE A 273 -20.08 12.25 0.71
CA ILE A 273 -20.86 12.41 1.95
C ILE A 273 -22.15 13.15 1.59
N LEU A 274 -23.30 12.50 1.76
CA LEU A 274 -24.62 13.06 1.44
C LEU A 274 -25.26 13.75 2.64
N PHE A 275 -25.05 13.20 3.83
CA PHE A 275 -25.58 13.70 5.11
C PHE A 275 -24.60 13.35 6.24
N GLY A 276 -24.49 14.24 7.22
CA GLY A 276 -23.55 14.08 8.34
C GLY A 276 -22.20 14.74 8.04
N ASP A 277 -21.14 14.18 8.61
CA ASP A 277 -19.76 14.65 8.51
C ASP A 277 -18.77 13.48 8.39
N ASP A 278 -17.46 13.73 8.54
CA ASP A 278 -16.43 12.71 8.43
C ASP A 278 -16.38 11.71 9.60
N THR A 279 -17.27 11.84 10.59
CA THR A 279 -17.37 10.94 11.76
C THR A 279 -18.61 10.06 11.70
N THR A 280 -19.75 10.59 11.25
CA THR A 280 -20.99 9.83 11.14
C THR A 280 -21.86 10.37 10.02
N GLY A 281 -22.51 9.49 9.26
CA GLY A 281 -23.31 9.95 8.15
C GLY A 281 -23.84 8.88 7.20
N VAL A 282 -24.35 9.38 6.08
CA VAL A 282 -24.72 8.60 4.91
C VAL A 282 -23.90 9.08 3.74
N ALA A 283 -23.16 8.16 3.14
CA ALA A 283 -22.40 8.39 1.93
C ALA A 283 -23.01 7.65 0.73
N ARG A 284 -22.61 8.06 -0.46
CA ARG A 284 -22.82 7.36 -1.71
C ARG A 284 -21.46 7.00 -2.30
N ILE A 285 -21.32 5.76 -2.73
CA ILE A 285 -20.21 5.35 -3.58
C ILE A 285 -20.71 5.07 -4.99
N ASP A 286 -20.03 5.66 -5.96
CA ASP A 286 -20.28 5.44 -7.37
C ASP A 286 -19.03 4.83 -8.01
N LYS A 287 -19.19 3.74 -8.75
CA LYS A 287 -18.11 3.12 -9.50
C LYS A 287 -17.34 4.17 -10.31
N SER A 288 -16.02 4.22 -10.16
CA SER A 288 -15.17 5.23 -10.84
C SER A 288 -15.01 4.95 -12.33
N ARG A 289 -14.99 3.66 -12.72
CA ARG A 289 -14.79 3.21 -14.10
C ARG A 289 -16.12 3.15 -14.85
N ASP A 290 -16.47 4.29 -15.46
CA ASP A 290 -17.75 4.52 -16.16
C ASP A 290 -18.07 3.48 -17.27
N TRP A 291 -17.06 2.77 -17.82
CA TRP A 291 -17.23 1.78 -18.91
C TRP A 291 -17.64 0.36 -18.46
N GLU A 292 -17.60 0.05 -17.16
CA GLU A 292 -17.99 -1.27 -16.63
C GLU A 292 -19.43 -1.31 -16.09
N GLY A 293 -20.26 -0.33 -16.48
CA GLY A 293 -21.64 -0.16 -16.01
C GLY A 293 -21.75 0.62 -14.70
N SER A 294 -22.80 1.43 -14.55
CA SER A 294 -23.04 2.21 -13.34
C SER A 294 -23.49 1.30 -12.20
N ARG A 295 -22.79 1.35 -11.07
CA ARG A 295 -23.23 0.77 -9.80
C ARG A 295 -23.05 1.80 -8.70
N THR A 296 -24.14 2.04 -7.99
CA THR A 296 -24.21 2.96 -6.86
C THR A 296 -24.60 2.17 -5.62
N ILE A 297 -23.90 2.42 -4.52
CA ILE A 297 -24.23 1.90 -3.20
C ILE A 297 -24.29 3.07 -2.23
N TYR A 298 -25.26 3.04 -1.32
CA TYR A 298 -25.34 3.99 -0.21
C TYR A 298 -24.74 3.35 1.03
N LEU A 299 -23.90 4.07 1.75
CA LEU A 299 -23.20 3.58 2.93
C LEU A 299 -23.68 4.38 4.13
N LYS A 300 -24.20 3.72 5.17
CA LYS A 300 -24.31 4.34 6.50
C LYS A 300 -23.02 4.06 7.25
N TYR A 301 -22.42 5.06 7.88
CA TYR A 301 -21.19 4.89 8.63
C TYR A 301 -21.19 5.66 9.96
N GLU A 302 -20.40 5.15 10.89
CA GLU A 302 -20.15 5.73 12.20
C GLU A 302 -18.74 5.34 12.66
N VAL A 303 -17.93 6.35 12.97
CA VAL A 303 -16.59 6.20 13.56
C VAL A 303 -16.73 6.30 15.07
N ILE A 304 -16.29 5.26 15.77
CA ILE A 304 -16.26 5.17 17.21
C ILE A 304 -14.82 5.39 17.64
N ARG A 305 -14.58 6.53 18.29
CA ARG A 305 -13.26 6.88 18.81
C ARG A 305 -13.02 6.22 20.16
N HIS A 306 -11.88 5.55 20.30
CA HIS A 306 -11.53 4.83 21.54
C HIS A 306 -10.44 5.54 22.36
N SER A 307 -9.46 6.21 21.74
CA SER A 307 -8.40 6.93 22.46
C SER A 307 -8.08 8.33 21.89
N GLU A 308 -6.92 8.88 22.29
CA GLU A 308 -6.33 10.09 21.70
C GLU A 308 -5.50 9.82 20.43
N SER A 309 -5.42 8.57 19.97
CA SER A 309 -4.75 8.15 18.74
C SER A 309 -5.76 7.60 17.72
N ALA A 310 -5.41 7.65 16.43
CA ALA A 310 -6.18 6.98 15.38
C ALA A 310 -6.08 5.45 15.46
N SER A 311 -5.04 4.89 16.09
CA SER A 311 -4.70 3.46 15.98
C SER A 311 -5.75 2.48 16.50
N ASP A 312 -6.67 2.93 17.36
CA ASP A 312 -7.73 2.12 17.97
C ASP A 312 -9.15 2.56 17.62
N ASP A 313 -9.32 3.49 16.66
CA ASP A 313 -10.65 3.84 16.16
C ASP A 313 -11.33 2.62 15.50
N MET A 314 -12.66 2.58 15.64
CA MET A 314 -13.52 1.57 15.02
C MET A 314 -14.46 2.24 14.02
N LEU A 315 -14.64 1.62 12.85
CA LEU A 315 -15.61 2.04 11.84
C LEU A 315 -16.71 1.00 11.75
N LYS A 316 -17.94 1.42 12.03
CA LYS A 316 -19.15 0.65 11.75
C LYS A 316 -19.75 1.13 10.44
N ILE A 317 -19.97 0.22 9.50
CA ILE A 317 -20.47 0.56 8.17
C ILE A 317 -21.43 -0.49 7.62
N GLU A 318 -22.44 -0.05 6.89
CA GLU A 318 -23.44 -0.92 6.24
C GLU A 318 -23.81 -0.37 4.86
N GLY A 319 -23.88 -1.24 3.86
CA GLY A 319 -24.20 -0.87 2.49
C GLY A 319 -25.63 -1.21 2.06
N PHE A 320 -26.24 -0.28 1.34
CA PHE A 320 -27.64 -0.31 0.92
C PHE A 320 -27.79 -0.01 -0.57
N LEU A 321 -28.81 -0.57 -1.21
CA LEU A 321 -29.17 -0.24 -2.60
C LEU A 321 -30.00 1.06 -2.69
N GLY A 322 -30.77 1.37 -1.64
CA GLY A 322 -31.62 2.55 -1.56
C GLY A 322 -31.10 3.58 -0.57
N ARG A 323 -31.16 4.87 -0.96
CA ARG A 323 -30.80 5.99 -0.06
C ARG A 323 -31.62 6.01 1.22
N GLY A 324 -32.94 5.83 1.11
CA GLY A 324 -33.85 5.87 2.26
C GLY A 324 -33.55 4.79 3.31
N ASP A 325 -33.05 3.63 2.88
CA ASP A 325 -32.64 2.56 3.80
C ASP A 325 -31.38 2.94 4.58
N ALA A 326 -30.41 3.60 3.94
CA ALA A 326 -29.18 4.05 4.58
C ALA A 326 -29.40 5.16 5.62
N GLU A 327 -30.48 5.94 5.48
CA GLU A 327 -30.86 6.97 6.46
C GLU A 327 -31.46 6.37 7.75
N GLY A 328 -31.91 5.11 7.72
CA GLY A 328 -32.43 4.36 8.88
C GLY A 328 -31.34 3.93 9.88
N SER A 329 -31.70 3.19 10.93
CA SER A 329 -30.72 2.65 11.90
C SER A 329 -29.88 1.52 11.31
N PHE A 330 -28.66 1.33 11.81
CA PHE A 330 -27.87 0.12 11.51
C PHE A 330 -28.65 -1.14 11.84
N SER A 331 -28.54 -2.15 10.97
CA SER A 331 -29.07 -3.49 11.22
C SER A 331 -28.00 -4.41 11.82
N ASP A 332 -28.34 -5.68 11.99
CA ASP A 332 -27.40 -6.74 12.36
C ASP A 332 -26.38 -7.07 11.25
N LYS A 333 -26.58 -6.55 10.02
CA LYS A 333 -25.67 -6.72 8.88
C LYS A 333 -24.51 -5.74 8.87
N ALA A 334 -24.53 -4.71 9.71
CA ALA A 334 -23.42 -3.78 9.82
C ALA A 334 -22.09 -4.53 10.05
N VAL A 335 -21.07 -4.10 9.32
CA VAL A 335 -19.71 -4.62 9.36
C VAL A 335 -18.87 -3.67 10.20
N GLN A 336 -17.99 -4.23 11.03
CA GLN A 336 -17.03 -3.46 11.80
C GLN A 336 -15.65 -3.56 11.16
N PHE A 337 -14.93 -2.45 11.19
CA PHE A 337 -13.55 -2.32 10.80
C PHE A 337 -12.77 -1.60 11.89
N ARG A 338 -11.46 -1.80 11.90
CA ARG A 338 -10.50 -1.26 12.86
C ARG A 338 -9.29 -0.70 12.13
N ARG A 339 -8.51 0.15 12.80
CA ARG A 339 -7.33 0.80 12.21
C ARG A 339 -6.07 -0.05 12.27
N SER A 340 -5.95 -0.90 13.28
CA SER A 340 -4.81 -1.81 13.37
C SER A 340 -4.99 -3.03 12.46
N PRO A 341 -3.99 -3.40 11.64
CA PRO A 341 -4.03 -4.61 10.81
C PRO A 341 -4.10 -5.91 11.61
N CYS A 342 -3.66 -5.88 12.88
CA CYS A 342 -3.44 -7.04 13.72
C CYS A 342 -4.24 -6.89 15.01
N GLY A 343 -4.99 -7.93 15.41
CA GLY A 343 -5.77 -7.90 16.65
C GLY A 343 -4.84 -7.80 17.86
N GLU A 344 -5.34 -7.36 19.01
CA GLU A 344 -4.56 -7.27 20.26
C GLU A 344 -3.86 -8.60 20.64
N ALA A 345 -4.32 -9.74 20.11
CA ALA A 345 -3.75 -11.07 20.36
C ALA A 345 -2.63 -11.51 19.39
N ALA A 346 -2.29 -10.71 18.35
CA ALA A 346 -1.31 -11.10 17.33
C ALA A 346 0.14 -10.72 17.67
N SER A 347 0.41 -10.18 18.86
CA SER A 347 1.68 -9.52 19.23
C SER A 347 2.85 -10.47 19.58
N GLU A 348 2.74 -11.78 19.40
CA GLU A 348 3.81 -12.71 19.75
C GLU A 348 4.24 -13.59 18.57
N GLY A 349 5.39 -13.25 17.97
CA GLY A 349 6.26 -14.27 17.38
C GLY A 349 6.95 -13.93 16.07
N ASP A 350 6.42 -13.03 15.24
CA ASP A 350 7.01 -12.79 13.93
C ASP A 350 6.84 -11.34 13.48
N ARG A 351 7.91 -10.56 13.58
CA ARG A 351 7.98 -9.14 13.19
C ARG A 351 7.64 -8.91 11.71
N GLY A 352 7.50 -9.96 10.90
CA GLY A 352 7.13 -9.88 9.49
C GLY A 352 5.75 -10.43 9.15
N SER A 353 5.04 -11.03 10.11
CA SER A 353 3.69 -11.55 9.88
C SER A 353 2.78 -11.18 11.03
N CYS A 354 2.02 -10.13 10.78
CA CYS A 354 0.62 -10.44 10.59
C CYS A 354 0.51 -10.94 9.13
#